data_AF-A0A419WED7-F1
#
_entry.id   AF-A0A419WED7-F1
#
_cell.length_a   1.000
_cell.length_b   1.000
_cell.length_c   1.000
_cell.angle_alpha   90.00
_cell.angle_beta   90.00
_cell.angle_gamma   90.00
#
_symmetry.space_group_name_H-M   'P 1'
#
loop_
_entity.id
_entity.type
_entity.pdbx_description
1 polymer ?
#
loop_
_entity_poly.entity_id
_entity_poly.type
_entity_poly.pdbx_seq_one_letter_code
_entity_poly.pdbx_strand_id
1 'polypeptide(L)'
;MATNRRQYLARTGAALGTAALAGCLDVLGGEDGTDVEVEDRTGPRELDRAVGQLNRAALALNVDEEALENPEAVDFDGSEPQDHIERARDHLSTAESELDGREDDFEALRTYASVLETLTDVTATVADDALVEDVEQVNSALESDDSADLDEAVTTVEDRRATLESAQSEFDAATSDLMSLDAARLEELAVIDRAEIESGASILGDVLDSQVTLATGYETLLGGYEYLDQGRTKADNGNHEDAEMAFTAAKQEFATAAETLSSGKEDAPEGLVEYFATALCQSGHLESAAGSFADASAAAAERDVVAARQHRDEAEASLEDARACAD
;
A
#
# COMPACT_ATOMS: atom_id res chain seq x y z
N MET A 1 38.75 -8.48 1.64
CA MET A 1 38.81 -9.89 2.07
C MET A 1 37.39 -10.42 1.95
N ALA A 2 37.17 -11.28 0.96
CA ALA A 2 35.87 -11.87 0.68
C ALA A 2 35.77 -13.21 1.41
N THR A 3 34.74 -13.40 2.24
CA THR A 3 34.28 -14.74 2.62
C THR A 3 32.81 -14.71 3.10
N ASN A 4 32.00 -15.55 2.46
CA ASN A 4 30.73 -16.14 2.92
C ASN A 4 29.45 -15.29 2.99
N ARG A 5 28.90 -14.99 1.81
CA ARG A 5 27.49 -14.57 1.61
C ARG A 5 26.67 -15.57 0.79
N ARG A 6 27.03 -16.86 0.84
CA ARG A 6 26.31 -17.95 0.13
C ARG A 6 26.22 -19.19 1.01
N GLN A 7 25.30 -19.19 1.98
CA GLN A 7 24.94 -20.42 2.70
C GLN A 7 23.63 -20.36 3.50
N TYR A 8 22.58 -19.68 3.00
CA TYR A 8 21.27 -19.68 3.67
C TYR A 8 20.05 -19.79 2.72
N LEU A 9 20.17 -20.58 1.65
CA LEU A 9 19.01 -21.06 0.86
C LEU A 9 19.09 -22.58 0.70
N ALA A 10 18.92 -23.29 1.81
CA ALA A 10 18.86 -24.75 1.83
C ALA A 10 18.02 -25.23 3.03
N ARG A 11 16.70 -25.07 2.95
CA ARG A 11 15.61 -25.74 3.70
C ARG A 11 14.37 -24.89 3.45
N THR A 12 13.54 -25.19 2.47
CA THR A 12 12.45 -26.17 2.62
C THR A 12 12.19 -26.89 1.29
N GLY A 13 12.90 -28.01 1.10
CA GLY A 13 12.51 -29.02 0.11
C GLY A 13 11.68 -30.08 0.82
N ALA A 14 10.37 -30.09 0.58
CA ALA A 14 9.48 -31.17 1.00
C ALA A 14 8.54 -31.56 -0.16
N ALA A 15 9.05 -32.47 -0.98
CA ALA A 15 8.33 -33.59 -1.58
C ALA A 15 6.96 -33.31 -2.23
N LEU A 16 6.96 -33.02 -3.53
CA LEU A 16 5.93 -33.52 -4.43
C LEU A 16 6.55 -34.52 -5.40
N GLY A 17 6.11 -35.76 -5.24
CA GLY A 17 6.61 -36.93 -5.92
C GLY A 17 6.42 -36.83 -7.42
N THR A 18 7.52 -36.97 -8.16
CA THR A 18 7.48 -37.39 -9.56
C THR A 18 6.93 -38.81 -9.62
N ALA A 19 5.63 -38.94 -9.87
CA ALA A 19 5.06 -40.18 -10.37
C ALA A 19 5.58 -40.37 -11.81
N ALA A 20 6.68 -41.10 -11.94
CA ALA A 20 7.18 -41.59 -13.20
C ALA A 20 6.17 -42.61 -13.77
N LEU A 21 5.29 -42.18 -14.69
CA LEU A 21 4.61 -43.09 -15.61
C LEU A 21 5.53 -43.37 -16.80
N ALA A 22 6.62 -44.08 -16.52
CA ALA A 22 7.47 -44.71 -17.52
C ALA A 22 7.44 -46.22 -17.29
N GLY A 23 6.43 -46.88 -17.86
CA GLY A 23 6.30 -48.33 -17.70
C GLY A 23 4.99 -48.90 -18.22
N CYS A 24 4.80 -48.88 -19.55
CA CYS A 24 3.99 -49.85 -20.30
C CYS A 24 4.26 -49.62 -21.81
N LEU A 25 5.44 -50.02 -22.27
CA LEU A 25 5.75 -50.15 -23.70
C LEU A 25 6.54 -51.46 -23.89
N ASP A 26 5.90 -52.55 -23.49
CA ASP A 26 6.28 -53.92 -23.86
C ASP A 26 5.02 -54.79 -23.71
N VAL A 27 4.57 -55.48 -24.78
CA VAL A 27 3.23 -56.10 -25.04
C VAL A 27 2.31 -55.13 -25.82
N LEU A 28 2.17 -55.16 -27.15
CA LEU A 28 1.77 -56.28 -28.02
C LEU A 28 2.26 -56.11 -29.47
N GLY A 29 2.90 -57.14 -30.01
CA GLY A 29 2.81 -57.44 -31.43
C GLY A 29 1.49 -58.14 -31.71
N GLY A 30 0.63 -57.52 -32.52
CA GLY A 30 -0.65 -58.09 -32.94
C GLY A 30 -1.25 -57.23 -34.04
N GLU A 31 -1.19 -57.73 -35.28
CA GLU A 31 -1.91 -57.20 -36.43
C GLU A 31 -3.43 -57.41 -36.21
N ASP A 32 -4.11 -56.40 -35.68
CA ASP A 32 -5.56 -56.19 -35.85
C ASP A 32 -5.85 -54.70 -35.67
N GLY A 33 -6.13 -54.03 -36.79
CA GLY A 33 -6.37 -52.60 -36.88
C GLY A 33 -7.70 -52.19 -36.24
N THR A 34 -7.70 -52.03 -34.92
CA THR A 34 -8.65 -51.17 -34.24
C THR A 34 -8.01 -49.79 -34.13
N ASP A 35 -8.60 -48.80 -34.80
CA ASP A 35 -8.27 -47.39 -34.60
C ASP A 35 -8.51 -47.09 -33.12
N VAL A 36 -7.44 -47.00 -32.34
CA VAL A 36 -7.53 -46.49 -30.97
C VAL A 36 -7.62 -44.98 -31.13
N GLU A 37 -8.84 -44.44 -31.05
CA GLU A 37 -9.05 -43.01 -30.90
C GLU A 37 -8.28 -42.55 -29.66
N VAL A 38 -7.15 -41.90 -29.88
CA VAL A 38 -6.45 -41.18 -28.82
C VAL A 38 -7.34 -40.01 -28.48
N GLU A 39 -7.95 -40.07 -27.30
CA GLU A 39 -8.79 -39.00 -26.76
C GLU A 39 -8.05 -37.66 -26.87
N ASP A 40 -8.71 -36.63 -27.41
CA ASP A 40 -8.10 -35.31 -27.52
C ASP A 40 -7.89 -34.76 -26.11
N ARG A 41 -6.61 -34.51 -25.77
CA ARG A 41 -6.21 -34.03 -24.45
C ARG A 41 -5.86 -32.54 -24.47
N THR A 42 -6.22 -31.81 -25.52
CA THR A 42 -5.92 -30.38 -25.64
C THR A 42 -6.58 -29.60 -24.51
N GLY A 43 -7.90 -29.67 -24.36
CA GLY A 43 -8.63 -28.99 -23.28
C GLY A 43 -8.07 -29.24 -21.88
N PRO A 44 -7.92 -30.52 -21.44
CA PRO A 44 -7.34 -30.82 -20.13
C PRO A 44 -5.91 -30.29 -19.95
N ARG A 45 -5.08 -30.32 -20.99
CA ARG A 45 -3.70 -29.80 -20.91
C ARG A 45 -3.65 -28.28 -20.81
N GLU A 46 -4.53 -27.57 -21.50
CA GLU A 46 -4.59 -26.11 -21.38
C GLU A 46 -5.09 -25.69 -20.01
N LEU A 47 -6.06 -26.41 -19.43
CA LEU A 47 -6.47 -26.18 -18.05
C LEU A 47 -5.30 -26.38 -17.06
N ASP A 48 -4.57 -27.50 -17.16
CA ASP A 48 -3.42 -27.76 -16.28
C ASP A 48 -2.35 -26.64 -16.41
N ARG A 49 -2.18 -26.08 -17.61
CA ARG A 49 -1.28 -24.95 -17.85
C ARG A 49 -1.80 -23.67 -17.25
N ALA A 50 -3.10 -23.38 -17.36
CA ALA A 50 -3.71 -22.21 -16.72
C ALA A 50 -3.46 -22.22 -15.22
N VAL A 51 -3.82 -23.33 -14.55
CA VAL A 51 -3.54 -23.56 -13.13
C VAL A 51 -2.05 -23.38 -12.82
N GLY A 52 -1.19 -23.99 -13.62
CA GLY A 52 0.26 -23.88 -13.46
C GLY A 52 0.78 -22.45 -13.60
N GLN A 53 0.16 -21.61 -14.41
CA GLN A 53 0.51 -20.18 -14.51
C GLN A 53 -0.03 -19.38 -13.32
N LEU A 54 -1.27 -19.60 -12.88
CA LEU A 54 -1.81 -18.94 -11.68
C LEU A 54 -1.00 -19.26 -10.42
N ASN A 55 -0.51 -20.49 -10.30
CA ASN A 55 0.40 -20.85 -9.21
C ASN A 55 1.75 -20.12 -9.32
N ARG A 56 2.26 -19.87 -10.53
CA ARG A 56 3.49 -19.07 -10.68
C ARG A 56 3.25 -17.60 -10.36
N ALA A 57 2.10 -17.05 -10.75
CA ALA A 57 1.73 -15.69 -10.39
C ALA A 57 1.68 -15.50 -8.87
N ALA A 58 0.97 -16.38 -8.16
CA ALA A 58 0.89 -16.32 -6.71
C ALA A 58 2.24 -16.60 -6.02
N LEU A 59 3.12 -17.43 -6.60
CA LEU A 59 4.50 -17.59 -6.08
C LEU A 59 5.36 -16.35 -6.32
N ALA A 60 5.18 -15.66 -7.44
CA ALA A 60 5.88 -14.40 -7.74
C ALA A 60 5.35 -13.25 -6.87
N LEU A 61 4.07 -13.31 -6.50
CA LEU A 61 3.42 -12.42 -5.53
C LEU A 61 3.83 -12.72 -4.08
N ASN A 62 4.37 -13.89 -3.78
CA ASN A 62 4.77 -14.28 -2.43
C ASN A 62 6.03 -13.49 -2.01
N VAL A 63 5.80 -12.25 -1.59
CA VAL A 63 6.76 -11.36 -0.95
C VAL A 63 6.91 -11.82 0.50
N ASP A 64 8.14 -11.76 1.01
CA ASP A 64 8.42 -12.07 2.42
C ASP A 64 7.53 -11.20 3.32
N GLU A 65 6.80 -11.81 4.26
CA GLU A 65 5.89 -11.10 5.17
C GLU A 65 6.64 -10.00 5.93
N GLU A 66 7.87 -10.28 6.38
CA GLU A 66 8.75 -9.31 7.04
C GLU A 66 9.17 -8.17 6.09
N ALA A 67 9.19 -8.42 4.78
CA ALA A 67 9.48 -7.38 3.79
C ALA A 67 8.25 -6.52 3.52
N LEU A 68 7.04 -7.08 3.47
CA LEU A 68 5.81 -6.27 3.32
C LEU A 68 5.58 -5.31 4.50
N GLU A 69 5.99 -5.71 5.72
CA GLU A 69 5.97 -4.81 6.88
C GLU A 69 6.96 -3.63 6.76
N ASN A 70 7.87 -3.68 5.78
CA ASN A 70 8.79 -2.61 5.43
C ASN A 70 8.77 -2.34 3.92
N PRO A 71 7.78 -1.59 3.40
CA PRO A 71 7.57 -1.43 1.96
C PRO A 71 8.80 -0.93 1.19
N GLU A 72 9.64 -0.08 1.79
CA GLU A 72 10.89 0.40 1.18
C GLU A 72 11.95 -0.69 0.97
N ALA A 73 11.89 -1.76 1.75
CA ALA A 73 12.82 -2.88 1.61
C ALA A 73 12.40 -3.85 0.49
N VAL A 74 11.19 -3.67 -0.06
CA VAL A 74 10.61 -4.54 -1.08
C VAL A 74 11.00 -4.05 -2.47
N ASP A 75 11.81 -4.84 -3.18
CA ASP A 75 12.02 -4.69 -4.63
C ASP A 75 11.01 -5.58 -5.36
N PHE A 76 9.77 -5.10 -5.50
CA PHE A 76 8.68 -5.86 -6.13
C PHE A 76 8.55 -5.54 -7.62
N ASP A 77 8.72 -6.57 -8.46
CA ASP A 77 8.43 -6.48 -9.90
C ASP A 77 7.07 -7.08 -10.20
N GLY A 78 6.03 -6.24 -10.26
CA GLY A 78 4.67 -6.66 -10.60
C GLY A 78 4.51 -7.21 -12.01
N SER A 79 5.48 -7.00 -12.91
CA SER A 79 5.37 -7.48 -14.29
C SER A 79 5.46 -9.00 -14.40
N GLU A 80 6.24 -9.68 -13.54
CA GLU A 80 6.35 -11.14 -13.53
C GLU A 80 5.03 -11.85 -13.17
N PRO A 81 4.36 -11.52 -12.04
CA PRO A 81 3.05 -12.09 -11.72
C PRO A 81 1.98 -11.74 -12.77
N GLN A 82 1.95 -10.50 -13.30
CA GLN A 82 1.03 -10.09 -14.37
C GLN A 82 1.21 -10.95 -15.64
N ASP A 83 2.45 -11.15 -16.08
CA ASP A 83 2.81 -12.01 -17.22
C ASP A 83 2.27 -13.44 -17.07
N HIS A 84 2.27 -13.97 -15.85
CA HIS A 84 1.74 -15.28 -15.53
C HIS A 84 0.20 -15.30 -15.55
N ILE A 85 -0.45 -14.27 -15.01
CA ILE A 85 -1.91 -14.12 -15.03
C ILE A 85 -2.45 -14.02 -16.46
N GLU A 86 -1.82 -13.21 -17.31
CA GLU A 86 -2.21 -13.08 -18.72
C GLU A 86 -2.13 -14.44 -19.45
N ARG A 87 -1.01 -15.15 -19.31
CA ARG A 87 -0.84 -16.49 -19.89
C ARG A 87 -1.86 -17.48 -19.35
N ALA A 88 -2.23 -17.38 -18.06
CA ALA A 88 -3.27 -18.22 -17.50
C ALA A 88 -4.62 -17.98 -18.17
N ARG A 89 -5.00 -16.71 -18.39
CA ARG A 89 -6.25 -16.32 -19.07
C ARG A 89 -6.31 -16.86 -20.49
N ASP A 90 -5.22 -16.79 -21.24
CA ASP A 90 -5.12 -17.38 -22.59
C ASP A 90 -5.35 -18.90 -22.57
N HIS A 91 -4.73 -19.60 -21.62
CA HIS A 91 -4.90 -21.03 -21.45
C HIS A 91 -6.34 -21.39 -21.02
N LEU A 92 -6.96 -20.63 -20.11
CA LEU A 92 -8.37 -20.82 -19.71
C LEU A 92 -9.32 -20.66 -20.89
N SER A 93 -9.11 -19.64 -21.73
CA SER A 93 -9.93 -19.42 -22.91
C SER A 93 -9.87 -20.60 -23.88
N THR A 94 -8.69 -21.20 -24.06
CA THR A 94 -8.53 -22.37 -24.93
C THR A 94 -9.12 -23.62 -24.29
N ALA A 95 -8.94 -23.80 -22.99
CA ALA A 95 -9.52 -24.94 -22.27
C ALA A 95 -11.06 -24.94 -22.32
N GLU A 96 -11.68 -23.78 -22.17
CA GLU A 96 -13.13 -23.61 -22.23
C GLU A 96 -13.73 -23.93 -23.61
N SER A 97 -13.03 -23.60 -24.69
CA SER A 97 -13.51 -23.97 -26.04
C SER A 97 -13.47 -25.47 -26.32
N GLU A 98 -12.68 -26.23 -25.56
CA GLU A 98 -12.42 -27.65 -25.77
C GLU A 98 -13.09 -28.56 -24.73
N LEU A 99 -13.62 -28.01 -23.63
CA LEU A 99 -14.20 -28.76 -22.52
C LEU A 99 -15.62 -28.29 -22.19
N ASP A 100 -16.58 -29.22 -22.23
CA ASP A 100 -17.96 -28.99 -21.79
C ASP A 100 -18.17 -29.39 -20.31
N GLY A 101 -19.10 -28.74 -19.60
CA GLY A 101 -19.55 -29.15 -18.26
C GLY A 101 -18.60 -28.78 -17.13
N ARG A 102 -17.70 -27.82 -17.38
CA ARG A 102 -16.65 -27.32 -16.48
C ARG A 102 -16.82 -25.83 -16.18
N GLU A 103 -17.99 -25.26 -16.45
CA GLU A 103 -18.23 -23.81 -16.47
C GLU A 103 -17.88 -23.15 -15.13
N ASP A 104 -18.31 -23.75 -14.02
CA ASP A 104 -17.99 -23.28 -12.68
C ASP A 104 -16.48 -23.30 -12.36
N ASP A 105 -15.70 -24.25 -12.91
CA ASP A 105 -14.24 -24.28 -12.70
C ASP A 105 -13.57 -23.12 -13.44
N PHE A 106 -14.02 -22.83 -14.66
CA PHE A 106 -13.50 -21.72 -15.44
C PHE A 106 -13.86 -20.38 -14.80
N GLU A 107 -15.06 -20.24 -14.25
CA GLU A 107 -15.46 -19.07 -13.48
C GLU A 107 -14.57 -18.89 -12.24
N ALA A 108 -14.40 -19.95 -11.43
CA ALA A 108 -13.55 -19.90 -10.24
C ALA A 108 -12.09 -19.51 -10.56
N LEU A 109 -11.50 -20.10 -11.61
CA LEU A 109 -10.12 -19.80 -12.01
C LEU A 109 -9.96 -18.40 -12.59
N ARG A 110 -10.99 -17.84 -13.24
CA ARG A 110 -10.98 -16.44 -13.70
C ARG A 110 -11.07 -15.47 -12.55
N THR A 111 -11.97 -15.71 -11.59
CA THR A 111 -12.07 -14.91 -10.38
C THR A 111 -10.75 -14.95 -9.62
N TYR A 112 -10.15 -16.13 -9.46
CA TYR A 112 -8.84 -16.26 -8.83
C TYR A 112 -7.74 -15.50 -9.59
N ALA A 113 -7.73 -15.55 -10.91
CA ALA A 113 -6.81 -14.75 -11.73
C ALA A 113 -6.96 -13.25 -11.51
N SER A 114 -8.21 -12.75 -11.40
CA SER A 114 -8.48 -11.34 -11.10
C SER A 114 -8.07 -10.95 -9.68
N VAL A 115 -8.27 -11.83 -8.69
CA VAL A 115 -7.78 -11.60 -7.32
C VAL A 115 -6.26 -11.43 -7.31
N LEU A 116 -5.53 -12.33 -7.98
CA LEU A 116 -4.06 -12.25 -8.05
C LEU A 116 -3.57 -10.99 -8.78
N GLU A 117 -4.30 -10.54 -9.81
CA GLU A 117 -4.00 -9.29 -10.52
C GLU A 117 -4.14 -8.09 -9.59
N THR A 118 -5.27 -7.97 -8.89
CA THR A 118 -5.49 -6.88 -7.93
C THR A 118 -4.48 -6.92 -6.79
N LEU A 119 -4.19 -8.08 -6.20
CA LEU A 119 -3.18 -8.18 -5.14
C LEU A 119 -1.78 -7.77 -5.65
N THR A 120 -1.46 -8.08 -6.91
CA THR A 120 -0.22 -7.64 -7.55
C THR A 120 -0.16 -6.13 -7.70
N ASP A 121 -1.24 -5.52 -8.20
CA ASP A 121 -1.30 -4.07 -8.44
C ASP A 121 -1.26 -3.29 -7.12
N VAL A 122 -1.95 -3.78 -6.09
CA VAL A 122 -1.93 -3.19 -4.75
C VAL A 122 -0.54 -3.33 -4.12
N THR A 123 0.10 -4.49 -4.25
CA THR A 123 1.49 -4.70 -3.77
C THR A 123 2.44 -3.72 -4.45
N ALA A 124 2.33 -3.53 -5.76
CA ALA A 124 3.14 -2.56 -6.50
C ALA A 124 2.87 -1.12 -6.06
N THR A 125 1.62 -0.78 -5.69
CA THR A 125 1.25 0.55 -5.20
C THR A 125 1.84 0.85 -3.82
N VAL A 126 1.82 -0.12 -2.90
CA VAL A 126 2.33 0.10 -1.54
C VAL A 126 3.86 0.02 -1.44
N ALA A 127 4.49 -0.74 -2.33
CA ALA A 127 5.94 -0.94 -2.37
C ALA A 127 6.65 0.01 -3.36
N ASP A 128 5.95 1.02 -3.88
CA ASP A 128 6.58 2.00 -4.76
C ASP A 128 7.49 2.98 -4.00
N ASP A 129 8.39 3.63 -4.71
CA ASP A 129 9.29 4.65 -4.16
C ASP A 129 8.53 5.97 -3.83
N ALA A 130 7.25 6.07 -4.21
CA ALA A 130 6.50 7.33 -4.12
C ALA A 130 6.29 7.77 -2.67
N LEU A 131 6.11 6.85 -1.71
CA LEU A 131 5.98 7.23 -0.30
C LEU A 131 7.17 8.06 0.19
N VAL A 132 8.39 7.65 -0.12
CA VAL A 132 9.61 8.34 0.31
C VAL A 132 9.70 9.71 -0.38
N GLU A 133 9.47 9.73 -1.70
CA GLU A 133 9.50 10.96 -2.50
C GLU A 133 8.45 11.98 -2.02
N ASP A 134 7.23 11.52 -1.73
CA ASP A 134 6.12 12.35 -1.26
C ASP A 134 6.44 12.94 0.12
N VAL A 135 6.95 12.13 1.06
CA VAL A 135 7.33 12.60 2.41
C VAL A 135 8.48 13.59 2.35
N GLU A 136 9.51 13.32 1.54
CA GLU A 136 10.62 14.26 1.33
C GLU A 136 10.14 15.58 0.75
N GLN A 137 9.22 15.54 -0.22
CA GLN A 137 8.62 16.73 -0.80
C GLN A 137 7.83 17.53 0.23
N VAL A 138 6.98 16.87 1.02
CA VAL A 138 6.22 17.51 2.10
C VAL A 138 7.17 18.17 3.08
N ASN A 139 8.16 17.45 3.61
CA ASN A 139 9.13 17.99 4.56
C ASN A 139 9.89 19.20 3.98
N SER A 140 10.33 19.12 2.72
CA SER A 140 10.98 20.25 2.04
C SER A 140 10.04 21.45 1.90
N ALA A 141 8.74 21.24 1.65
CA ALA A 141 7.76 22.31 1.60
C ALA A 141 7.51 22.95 2.98
N LEU A 142 7.55 22.16 4.07
CA LEU A 142 7.40 22.67 5.45
C LEU A 142 8.60 23.53 5.90
N GLU A 143 9.78 23.25 5.38
CA GLU A 143 10.99 24.04 5.59
C GLU A 143 11.03 25.33 4.76
N SER A 144 10.34 25.31 3.62
CA SER A 144 10.22 26.45 2.72
C SER A 144 9.36 27.57 3.32
N ASP A 145 9.71 28.81 2.98
CA ASP A 145 8.85 29.98 3.23
C ASP A 145 8.02 30.35 1.97
N ASP A 146 8.05 29.52 0.92
CA ASP A 146 7.31 29.72 -0.34
C ASP A 146 5.95 28.99 -0.28
N SER A 147 4.86 29.75 -0.38
CA SER A 147 3.51 29.18 -0.40
C SER A 147 3.26 28.29 -1.62
N ALA A 148 4.00 28.48 -2.72
CA ALA A 148 3.87 27.62 -3.89
C ALA A 148 4.34 26.19 -3.61
N ASP A 149 5.35 26.01 -2.76
CA ASP A 149 5.84 24.68 -2.38
C ASP A 149 4.82 23.95 -1.51
N LEU A 150 4.11 24.67 -0.63
CA LEU A 150 3.02 24.10 0.17
C LEU A 150 1.81 23.68 -0.69
N ASP A 151 1.42 24.50 -1.68
CA ASP A 151 0.35 24.14 -2.62
C ASP A 151 0.69 22.89 -3.44
N GLU A 152 1.95 22.74 -3.83
CA GLU A 152 2.46 21.53 -4.51
C GLU A 152 2.41 20.32 -3.58
N ALA A 153 2.89 20.44 -2.33
CA ALA A 153 2.83 19.37 -1.34
C ALA A 153 1.39 18.92 -1.04
N VAL A 154 0.43 19.86 -0.96
CA VAL A 154 -1.01 19.54 -0.82
C VAL A 154 -1.48 18.68 -1.98
N THR A 155 -1.18 19.10 -3.21
CA THR A 155 -1.59 18.36 -4.42
C THR A 155 -1.00 16.94 -4.43
N THR A 156 0.27 16.79 -4.06
CA THR A 156 0.94 15.48 -4.01
C THR A 156 0.30 14.55 -2.98
N VAL A 157 0.03 15.04 -1.77
CA VAL A 157 -0.61 14.22 -0.73
C VAL A 157 -2.06 13.86 -1.10
N GLU A 158 -2.81 14.79 -1.71
CA GLU A 158 -4.16 14.53 -2.22
C GLU A 158 -4.15 13.45 -3.31
N ASP A 159 -3.25 13.55 -4.29
CA ASP A 159 -3.10 12.58 -5.38
C ASP A 159 -2.65 11.21 -4.85
N ARG A 160 -1.73 11.17 -3.88
CA ARG A 160 -1.29 9.94 -3.21
C ARG A 160 -2.43 9.29 -2.45
N ARG A 161 -3.18 10.05 -1.64
CA ARG A 161 -4.35 9.53 -0.90
C ARG A 161 -5.39 8.97 -1.86
N ALA A 162 -5.71 9.68 -2.94
CA ALA A 162 -6.67 9.22 -3.94
C ALA A 162 -6.24 7.89 -4.59
N THR A 163 -4.94 7.74 -4.89
CA THR A 163 -4.36 6.48 -5.40
C THR A 163 -4.53 5.34 -4.39
N LEU A 164 -4.17 5.56 -3.13
CA LEU A 164 -4.25 4.56 -2.07
C LEU A 164 -5.71 4.16 -1.75
N GLU A 165 -6.65 5.10 -1.71
CA GLU A 165 -8.08 4.82 -1.50
C GLU A 165 -8.70 4.03 -2.66
N SER A 166 -8.26 4.29 -3.89
CA SER A 166 -8.66 3.49 -5.06
C SER A 166 -8.13 2.06 -4.93
N ALA A 167 -6.84 1.91 -4.59
CA ALA A 167 -6.23 0.60 -4.34
C ALA A 167 -6.93 -0.15 -3.21
N GLN A 168 -7.33 0.54 -2.12
CA GLN A 168 -8.06 -0.06 -0.99
C GLN A 168 -9.44 -0.57 -1.43
N SER A 169 -10.17 0.23 -2.22
CA SER A 169 -11.47 -0.17 -2.75
C SER A 169 -11.39 -1.42 -3.65
N GLU A 170 -10.34 -1.50 -4.48
CA GLU A 170 -10.08 -2.66 -5.34
C GLU A 170 -9.64 -3.88 -4.52
N PHE A 171 -8.75 -3.67 -3.55
CA PHE A 171 -8.28 -4.69 -2.61
C PHE A 171 -9.45 -5.33 -1.82
N ASP A 172 -10.35 -4.53 -1.28
CA ASP A 172 -11.53 -4.99 -0.54
C ASP A 172 -12.44 -5.85 -1.43
N ALA A 173 -12.64 -5.43 -2.69
CA ALA A 173 -13.42 -6.18 -3.66
C ALA A 173 -12.75 -7.53 -3.99
N ALA A 174 -11.43 -7.54 -4.25
CA ALA A 174 -10.67 -8.76 -4.52
C ALA A 174 -10.67 -9.72 -3.32
N THR A 175 -10.54 -9.19 -2.10
CA THR A 175 -10.61 -10.00 -0.87
C THR A 175 -12.00 -10.60 -0.67
N SER A 176 -13.06 -9.85 -0.94
CA SER A 176 -14.43 -10.38 -0.95
C SER A 176 -14.61 -11.49 -1.99
N ASP A 177 -14.07 -11.30 -3.19
CA ASP A 177 -14.11 -12.31 -4.26
C ASP A 177 -13.35 -13.58 -3.85
N LEU A 178 -12.14 -13.44 -3.28
CA LEU A 178 -11.36 -14.55 -2.71
C LEU A 178 -12.17 -15.32 -1.64
N MET A 179 -12.85 -14.60 -0.76
CA MET A 179 -13.67 -15.21 0.28
C MET A 179 -14.87 -15.97 -0.26
N SER A 180 -15.42 -15.52 -1.39
CA SER A 180 -16.59 -16.13 -2.06
C SER A 180 -16.27 -17.44 -2.80
N LEU A 181 -14.99 -17.66 -3.16
CA LEU A 181 -14.55 -18.87 -3.82
C LEU A 181 -14.75 -20.09 -2.92
N ASP A 182 -15.17 -21.22 -3.50
CA ASP A 182 -15.25 -22.49 -2.78
C ASP A 182 -13.83 -23.01 -2.50
N ALA A 183 -13.43 -22.99 -1.22
CA ALA A 183 -12.09 -23.40 -0.80
C ALA A 183 -11.76 -24.84 -1.19
N ALA A 184 -12.71 -25.77 -1.06
CA ALA A 184 -12.47 -27.18 -1.39
C ALA A 184 -12.30 -27.38 -2.89
N ARG A 185 -13.05 -26.61 -3.68
CA ARG A 185 -12.94 -26.62 -5.14
C ARG A 185 -11.63 -25.97 -5.61
N LEU A 186 -11.22 -24.87 -4.98
CA LEU A 186 -9.97 -24.20 -5.30
C LEU A 186 -8.76 -25.08 -4.95
N GLU A 187 -8.80 -25.79 -3.82
CA GLU A 187 -7.75 -26.75 -3.41
C GLU A 187 -7.67 -27.97 -4.34
N GLU A 188 -8.78 -28.35 -4.97
CA GLU A 188 -8.79 -29.40 -6.02
C GLU A 188 -8.17 -28.90 -7.34
N LEU A 189 -8.33 -27.62 -7.65
CA LEU A 189 -7.92 -27.01 -8.92
C LEU A 189 -6.53 -26.38 -8.88
N ALA A 190 -6.12 -25.80 -7.76
CA ALA A 190 -4.88 -25.03 -7.58
C ALA A 190 -4.03 -25.66 -6.46
N VAL A 191 -2.71 -25.47 -6.56
CA VAL A 191 -1.75 -26.10 -5.63
C VAL A 191 -1.49 -25.21 -4.42
N ILE A 192 -1.85 -23.92 -4.49
CA ILE A 192 -1.56 -22.95 -3.44
C ILE A 192 -2.62 -22.99 -2.36
N ASP A 193 -2.15 -22.94 -1.13
CA ASP A 193 -2.99 -22.86 0.05
C ASP A 193 -3.69 -21.51 0.09
N ARG A 194 -5.02 -21.52 -0.01
CA ARG A 194 -5.85 -20.32 0.13
C ARG A 194 -5.53 -19.57 1.42
N ALA A 195 -5.21 -20.28 2.50
CA ALA A 195 -4.87 -19.65 3.78
C ALA A 195 -3.58 -18.82 3.68
N GLU A 196 -2.61 -19.21 2.84
CA GLU A 196 -1.38 -18.44 2.61
C GLU A 196 -1.71 -17.12 1.89
N ILE A 197 -2.62 -17.16 0.91
CA ILE A 197 -3.07 -15.96 0.19
C ILE A 197 -3.89 -15.04 1.10
N GLU A 198 -4.78 -15.59 1.92
CA GLU A 198 -5.55 -14.81 2.89
C GLU A 198 -4.64 -14.15 3.94
N SER A 199 -3.58 -14.84 4.37
CA SER A 199 -2.57 -14.28 5.28
C SER A 199 -1.82 -13.12 4.63
N GLY A 200 -1.28 -13.32 3.43
CA GLY A 200 -0.56 -12.27 2.70
C GLY A 200 -1.46 -11.08 2.35
N ALA A 201 -2.72 -11.33 1.96
CA ALA A 201 -3.70 -10.27 1.73
C ALA A 201 -3.97 -9.48 3.02
N SER A 202 -4.12 -10.13 4.18
CA SER A 202 -4.31 -9.43 5.45
C SER A 202 -3.16 -8.46 5.74
N ILE A 203 -1.92 -8.91 5.60
CA ILE A 203 -0.73 -8.06 5.83
C ILE A 203 -0.70 -6.89 4.83
N LEU A 204 -0.96 -7.16 3.55
CA LEU A 204 -1.02 -6.12 2.52
C LEU A 204 -2.11 -5.08 2.83
N GLY A 205 -3.27 -5.53 3.32
CA GLY A 205 -4.36 -4.66 3.75
C GLY A 205 -3.96 -3.77 4.93
N ASP A 206 -3.24 -4.31 5.92
CA ASP A 206 -2.76 -3.54 7.07
C ASP A 206 -1.73 -2.47 6.64
N VAL A 207 -0.82 -2.80 5.71
CA VAL A 207 0.14 -1.84 5.15
C VAL A 207 -0.57 -0.73 4.37
N LEU A 208 -1.52 -1.10 3.52
CA LEU A 208 -2.30 -0.15 2.72
C LEU A 208 -3.10 0.81 3.60
N ASP A 209 -3.80 0.29 4.61
CA ASP A 209 -4.57 1.10 5.57
C ASP A 209 -3.67 2.06 6.35
N SER A 210 -2.48 1.60 6.74
CA SER A 210 -1.47 2.42 7.40
C SER A 210 -0.99 3.57 6.49
N GLN A 211 -0.73 3.32 5.21
CA GLN A 211 -0.37 4.38 4.25
C GLN A 211 -1.50 5.38 4.01
N VAL A 212 -2.76 4.92 3.91
CA VAL A 212 -3.95 5.81 3.80
C VAL A 212 -4.04 6.71 5.03
N THR A 213 -3.84 6.15 6.22
CA THR A 213 -3.85 6.90 7.48
C THR A 213 -2.73 7.93 7.54
N LEU A 214 -1.52 7.57 7.10
CA LEU A 214 -0.38 8.48 7.02
C LEU A 214 -0.65 9.65 6.07
N ALA A 215 -1.14 9.37 4.86
CA ALA A 215 -1.50 10.38 3.87
C ALA A 215 -2.60 11.33 4.39
N THR A 216 -3.61 10.78 5.07
CA THR A 216 -4.67 11.58 5.72
C THR A 216 -4.12 12.49 6.81
N GLY A 217 -3.16 11.99 7.60
CA GLY A 217 -2.45 12.77 8.61
C GLY A 217 -1.68 13.95 8.01
N TYR A 218 -0.96 13.73 6.91
CA TYR A 218 -0.25 14.79 6.19
C TYR A 218 -1.18 15.80 5.51
N GLU A 219 -2.28 15.37 4.91
CA GLU A 219 -3.29 16.27 4.31
C GLU A 219 -3.85 17.21 5.37
N THR A 220 -4.23 16.66 6.53
CA THR A 220 -4.73 17.44 7.67
C THR A 220 -3.67 18.41 8.20
N LEU A 221 -2.42 17.96 8.30
CA LEU A 221 -1.28 18.80 8.71
C LEU A 221 -1.09 19.97 7.74
N LEU A 222 -1.14 19.74 6.43
CA LEU A 222 -1.00 20.79 5.41
C LEU A 222 -2.19 21.76 5.41
N GLY A 223 -3.41 21.28 5.69
CA GLY A 223 -4.57 22.16 5.93
C GLY A 223 -4.34 23.13 7.10
N GLY A 224 -3.63 22.69 8.15
CA GLY A 224 -3.19 23.56 9.24
C GLY A 224 -2.26 24.68 8.79
N TYR A 225 -1.35 24.41 7.84
CA TYR A 225 -0.47 25.43 7.27
C TYR A 225 -1.22 26.49 6.47
N GLU A 226 -2.28 26.11 5.73
CA GLU A 226 -3.12 27.08 5.02
C GLU A 226 -3.71 28.11 6.01
N TYR A 227 -4.28 27.63 7.12
CA TYR A 227 -4.81 28.51 8.17
C TYR A 227 -3.74 29.35 8.86
N LEU A 228 -2.53 28.79 9.03
CA LEU A 228 -1.40 29.50 9.61
C LEU A 228 -0.94 30.67 8.72
N ASP A 229 -0.88 30.48 7.40
CA ASP A 229 -0.60 31.55 6.43
C ASP A 229 -1.70 32.61 6.41
N GLN A 230 -2.97 32.20 6.42
CA GLN A 230 -4.10 33.11 6.53
C GLN A 230 -3.99 33.96 7.81
N GLY A 231 -3.65 33.35 8.95
CA GLY A 231 -3.45 34.03 10.23
C GLY A 231 -2.33 35.08 10.17
N ARG A 232 -1.18 34.73 9.59
CA ARG A 232 -0.05 35.66 9.37
C ARG A 232 -0.47 36.85 8.51
N THR A 233 -1.11 36.58 7.38
CA THR A 233 -1.62 37.63 6.47
C THR A 233 -2.59 38.56 7.20
N LYS A 234 -3.50 38.05 8.03
CA LYS A 234 -4.45 38.87 8.80
C LYS A 234 -3.75 39.69 9.88
N ALA A 235 -2.79 39.11 10.59
CA ALA A 235 -2.00 39.78 11.62
C ALA A 235 -1.18 40.94 11.03
N ASP A 236 -0.55 40.73 9.88
CA ASP A 236 0.24 41.74 9.16
C ASP A 236 -0.61 42.92 8.67
N ASN A 237 -1.87 42.65 8.34
CA ASN A 237 -2.85 43.67 7.99
C ASN A 237 -3.48 44.38 9.22
N GLY A 238 -3.11 44.00 10.44
CA GLY A 238 -3.63 44.54 11.70
C GLY A 238 -5.03 44.03 12.08
N ASN A 239 -5.53 42.99 11.41
CA ASN A 239 -6.83 42.37 11.70
C ASN A 239 -6.64 41.25 12.74
N HIS A 240 -6.32 41.63 13.98
CA HIS A 240 -5.88 40.68 15.00
C HIS A 240 -6.96 39.68 15.47
N GLU A 241 -8.24 40.08 15.52
CA GLU A 241 -9.34 39.15 15.86
C GLU A 241 -9.51 38.07 14.78
N ASP A 242 -9.43 38.44 13.50
CA ASP A 242 -9.48 37.47 12.39
C ASP A 242 -8.23 36.56 12.38
N ALA A 243 -7.07 37.12 12.73
CA ALA A 243 -5.83 36.35 12.84
C ALA A 243 -5.90 35.30 13.95
N GLU A 244 -6.40 35.69 15.13
CA GLU A 244 -6.62 34.76 16.26
C GLU A 244 -7.52 33.59 15.86
N MET A 245 -8.62 33.86 15.14
CA MET A 245 -9.52 32.81 14.65
C MET A 245 -8.82 31.86 13.67
N ALA A 246 -8.04 32.39 12.73
CA ALA A 246 -7.30 31.58 11.76
C ALA A 246 -6.23 30.72 12.44
N PHE A 247 -5.44 31.27 13.37
CA PHE A 247 -4.47 30.49 14.13
C PHE A 247 -5.12 29.43 15.03
N THR A 248 -6.31 29.72 15.57
CA THR A 248 -7.08 28.72 16.32
C THR A 248 -7.57 27.58 15.42
N ALA A 249 -7.95 27.87 14.17
CA ALA A 249 -8.28 26.84 13.19
C ALA A 249 -7.05 25.99 12.82
N ALA A 250 -5.90 26.63 12.54
CA ALA A 250 -4.63 25.94 12.31
C ALA A 250 -4.29 24.98 13.46
N LYS A 251 -4.43 25.44 14.71
CA LYS A 251 -4.23 24.61 15.90
C LYS A 251 -5.12 23.37 15.90
N GLN A 252 -6.39 23.51 15.54
CA GLN A 252 -7.34 22.38 15.51
C GLN A 252 -6.99 21.37 14.43
N GLU A 253 -6.54 21.82 13.25
CA GLU A 253 -6.05 20.93 12.19
C GLU A 253 -4.81 20.16 12.67
N PHE A 254 -3.81 20.84 13.23
CA PHE A 254 -2.61 20.16 13.74
C PHE A 254 -2.92 19.15 14.86
N ALA A 255 -3.87 19.47 15.75
CA ALA A 255 -4.32 18.53 16.78
C ALA A 255 -5.04 17.31 16.18
N THR A 256 -5.85 17.52 15.14
CA THR A 256 -6.55 16.44 14.42
C THR A 256 -5.55 15.55 13.68
N ALA A 257 -4.56 16.14 13.01
CA ALA A 257 -3.45 15.41 12.40
C ALA A 257 -2.70 14.57 13.44
N ALA A 258 -2.36 15.15 14.59
CA ALA A 258 -1.70 14.44 15.69
C ALA A 258 -2.53 13.25 16.21
N GLU A 259 -3.85 13.39 16.34
CA GLU A 259 -4.73 12.28 16.76
C GLU A 259 -4.74 11.14 15.74
N THR A 260 -4.93 11.47 14.45
CA THR A 260 -4.90 10.50 13.34
C THR A 260 -3.56 9.77 13.28
N LEU A 261 -2.45 10.50 13.34
CA LEU A 261 -1.10 9.94 13.27
C LEU A 261 -0.76 9.10 14.51
N SER A 262 -1.21 9.51 15.70
CA SER A 262 -1.00 8.72 16.92
C SER A 262 -1.75 7.40 16.84
N SER A 263 -3.00 7.40 16.35
CA SER A 263 -3.77 6.16 16.17
C SER A 263 -3.13 5.26 15.12
N GLY A 264 -2.75 5.82 13.97
CA GLY A 264 -2.11 5.06 12.89
C GLY A 264 -0.79 4.43 13.31
N LYS A 265 0.00 5.13 14.14
CA LYS A 265 1.28 4.62 14.65
C LYS A 265 1.16 3.36 15.51
N GLU A 266 0.07 3.22 16.28
CA GLU A 266 -0.10 2.08 17.19
C GLU A 266 -0.21 0.75 16.44
N ASP A 267 -0.82 0.79 15.26
CA ASP A 267 -1.08 -0.36 14.39
C ASP A 267 -0.16 -0.38 13.14
N ALA A 268 0.79 0.56 13.04
CA ALA A 268 1.65 0.69 11.87
C ALA A 268 2.63 -0.49 11.72
N PRO A 269 2.83 -1.00 10.49
CA PRO A 269 3.93 -1.90 10.17
C PRO A 269 5.29 -1.29 10.52
N GLU A 270 6.29 -2.12 10.87
CA GLU A 270 7.58 -1.67 11.43
C GLU A 270 8.27 -0.61 10.55
N GLY A 271 8.23 -0.76 9.22
CA GLY A 271 8.84 0.19 8.28
C GLY A 271 8.12 1.54 8.20
N LEU A 272 6.86 1.63 8.61
CA LEU A 272 6.08 2.87 8.59
C LEU A 272 6.13 3.66 9.91
N VAL A 273 6.55 3.03 11.01
CA VAL A 273 6.54 3.62 12.37
C VAL A 273 7.29 4.95 12.45
N GLU A 274 8.42 5.08 11.75
CA GLU A 274 9.24 6.30 11.80
C GLU A 274 8.57 7.47 11.09
N TYR A 275 7.88 7.24 9.96
CA TYR A 275 7.09 8.27 9.29
C TYR A 275 6.02 8.86 10.21
N PHE A 276 5.26 7.99 10.89
CA PHE A 276 4.30 8.42 11.89
C PHE A 276 4.96 9.13 13.07
N ALA A 277 6.16 8.72 13.49
CA ALA A 277 6.89 9.39 14.57
C ALA A 277 7.29 10.81 14.20
N THR A 278 7.81 11.02 12.99
CA THR A 278 8.21 12.32 12.46
C THR A 278 7.01 13.25 12.31
N ALA A 279 5.96 12.80 11.61
CA ALA A 279 4.72 13.58 11.47
C ALA A 279 4.08 13.87 12.84
N LEU A 280 4.09 12.85 13.72
CA LEU A 280 3.94 12.91 15.18
C LEU A 280 4.49 14.18 15.83
N CYS A 281 5.81 14.24 15.77
CA CYS A 281 6.62 15.30 16.35
C CYS A 281 6.26 16.65 15.74
N GLN A 282 6.17 16.72 14.40
CA GLN A 282 5.82 17.94 13.66
C GLN A 282 4.45 18.49 14.09
N SER A 283 3.40 17.67 14.05
CA SER A 283 2.04 18.10 14.42
C SER A 283 1.96 18.67 15.83
N GLY A 284 2.64 18.07 16.81
CA GLY A 284 2.61 18.57 18.20
C GLY A 284 3.29 19.94 18.36
N HIS A 285 4.41 20.15 17.68
CA HIS A 285 5.10 21.44 17.68
C HIS A 285 4.33 22.51 16.89
N LEU A 286 3.69 22.13 15.78
CA LEU A 286 2.84 23.01 14.97
C LEU A 286 1.56 23.43 15.70
N GLU A 287 0.92 22.51 16.44
CA GLU A 287 -0.21 22.83 17.32
C GLU A 287 0.21 23.89 18.36
N SER A 288 1.38 23.71 18.96
CA SER A 288 1.94 24.65 19.94
C SER A 288 2.21 26.02 19.31
N ALA A 289 2.82 26.04 18.12
CA ALA A 289 3.09 27.27 17.37
C ALA A 289 1.80 28.03 17.05
N ALA A 290 0.80 27.35 16.51
CA ALA A 290 -0.50 27.94 16.17
C ALA A 290 -1.20 28.51 17.42
N GLY A 291 -1.15 27.80 18.55
CA GLY A 291 -1.66 28.31 19.83
C GLY A 291 -0.97 29.60 20.27
N SER A 292 0.35 29.64 20.23
CA SER A 292 1.12 30.84 20.57
C SER A 292 0.87 32.00 19.60
N PHE A 293 0.66 31.76 18.30
CA PHE A 293 0.26 32.81 17.36
C PHE A 293 -1.15 33.35 17.62
N ALA A 294 -2.09 32.50 18.04
CA ALA A 294 -3.42 32.93 18.46
C ALA A 294 -3.34 33.84 19.69
N ASP A 295 -2.59 33.44 20.72
CA ASP A 295 -2.37 34.24 21.94
C ASP A 295 -1.66 35.57 21.62
N ALA A 296 -0.70 35.56 20.68
CA ALA A 296 -0.04 36.77 20.20
C ALA A 296 -1.03 37.76 19.56
N SER A 297 -1.95 37.24 18.74
CA SER A 297 -2.99 38.03 18.07
C SER A 297 -4.00 38.60 19.07
N ALA A 298 -4.45 37.80 20.04
CA ALA A 298 -5.32 38.26 21.12
C ALA A 298 -4.68 39.41 21.92
N ALA A 299 -3.41 39.25 22.33
CA ALA A 299 -2.66 40.29 23.04
C ALA A 299 -2.48 41.57 22.20
N ALA A 300 -2.26 41.43 20.89
CA ALA A 300 -2.15 42.55 19.97
C ALA A 300 -3.48 43.33 19.83
N ALA A 301 -4.61 42.62 19.79
CA ALA A 301 -5.95 43.23 19.79
C ALA A 301 -6.19 44.09 21.06
N GLU A 302 -5.68 43.64 22.21
CA GLU A 302 -5.73 44.35 23.49
C GLU A 302 -4.68 45.47 23.62
N ARG A 303 -3.77 45.60 22.63
CA ARG A 303 -2.62 46.52 22.62
C ARG A 303 -1.56 46.19 23.67
N ASP A 304 -1.49 44.95 24.13
CA ASP A 304 -0.37 44.45 24.96
C ASP A 304 0.79 44.01 24.06
N VAL A 305 1.62 44.98 23.70
CA VAL A 305 2.77 44.76 22.80
C VAL A 305 3.83 43.85 23.42
N VAL A 306 3.91 43.75 24.76
CA VAL A 306 4.91 42.91 25.42
C VAL A 306 4.49 41.45 25.35
N ALA A 307 3.23 41.15 25.73
CA ALA A 307 2.68 39.81 25.62
C ALA A 307 2.63 39.32 24.17
N ALA A 308 2.19 40.17 23.23
CA ALA A 308 2.13 39.82 21.81
C ALA A 308 3.49 39.39 21.25
N ARG A 309 4.57 40.08 21.63
CA ARG A 309 5.93 39.71 21.20
C ARG A 309 6.40 38.41 21.83
N GLN A 310 6.17 38.25 23.14
CA GLN A 310 6.56 37.02 23.83
C GLN A 310 5.91 35.80 23.18
N HIS A 311 4.60 35.83 22.94
CA HIS A 311 3.88 34.71 22.34
C HIS A 311 4.31 34.46 20.89
N ARG A 312 4.60 35.52 20.11
CA ARG A 312 5.15 35.33 18.77
C ARG A 312 6.52 34.65 18.80
N ASP A 313 7.40 35.05 19.71
CA ASP A 313 8.73 34.45 19.85
C ASP A 313 8.62 32.96 20.31
N GLU A 314 7.63 32.63 21.16
CA GLU A 314 7.28 31.24 21.52
C GLU A 314 6.76 30.43 20.31
N ALA A 315 5.97 31.07 19.44
CA ALA A 315 5.46 30.46 18.23
C ALA A 315 6.58 30.17 17.21
N GLU A 316 7.48 31.13 17.00
CA GLU A 316 8.66 30.99 16.13
C GLU A 316 9.57 29.86 16.61
N ALA A 317 9.82 29.76 17.93
CA ALA A 317 10.59 28.66 18.50
C ALA A 317 9.92 27.28 18.26
N SER A 318 8.59 27.21 18.39
CA SER A 318 7.85 25.97 18.15
C SER A 318 7.88 25.56 16.67
N LEU A 319 7.90 26.51 15.72
CA LEU A 319 8.10 26.20 14.30
C LEU A 319 9.50 25.65 14.01
N GLU A 320 10.53 26.19 14.68
CA GLU A 320 11.89 25.65 14.58
C GLU A 320 11.97 24.22 15.13
N ASP A 321 11.32 23.97 16.27
CA ASP A 321 11.25 22.61 16.84
C ASP A 321 10.51 21.63 15.91
N ALA A 322 9.45 22.07 15.23
CA ALA A 322 8.75 21.25 14.23
C ALA A 322 9.66 20.86 13.05
N ARG A 323 10.47 21.80 12.55
CA ARG A 323 11.43 21.54 11.46
C ARG A 323 12.51 20.55 11.90
N ALA A 324 12.98 20.65 13.14
CA ALA A 324 13.99 19.76 13.71
C ALA A 324 13.51 18.31 13.91
N CYS A 325 12.22 18.00 13.71
CA CYS A 325 11.70 16.64 13.78
C CYS A 325 12.10 15.78 12.57
N ALA A 326 12.45 16.39 11.44
CA ALA A 326 12.81 15.69 10.19
C ALA A 326 14.35 15.53 9.99
N ASP A 327 15.16 16.03 10.93
CA ASP A 327 16.63 15.99 10.95
C ASP A 327 17.21 14.76 11.70
#